data_AF-A0A931A6P2-F1
#
_entry.id   AF-A0A931A6P2-F1
#
_cell.length_a   1.000
_cell.length_b   1.000
_cell.length_c   1.000
_cell.angle_alpha   90.00
_cell.angle_beta   90.00
_cell.angle_gamma   90.00
#
_symmetry.space_group_name_H-M   'P 1'
#
loop_
_entity.id
_entity.type
_entity.pdbx_description
1 polymer ?
#
loop_
_entity_poly.entity_id
_entity_poly.type
_entity_poly.pdbx_seq_one_letter_code
_entity_poly.pdbx_strand_id
1 'polypeptide(L)'
;MTRKLIETPQISQAREPIHHKVAAAHEKALSEIRALLAARGIHSCVVEWLKLTLHSGDFAASASSSLERYEPELLVFVPQGRRVATVRVVSRSGAYVVEVAQVGEGGAVTPDQWHTVPSGDPEQVAVLIPGYLSSM
;
A
#
# COMPACT_ATOMS: atom_id res chain seq x y z
N MET A 1 -32.33 -17.38 1.34
CA MET A 1 -31.14 -17.09 2.17
C MET A 1 -29.96 -16.86 1.24
N THR A 2 -29.72 -15.62 0.85
CA THR A 2 -28.78 -15.27 -0.22
C THR A 2 -27.46 -14.83 0.42
N ARG A 3 -26.41 -15.65 0.29
CA ARG A 3 -25.05 -15.29 0.69
C ARG A 3 -24.60 -14.10 -0.16
N LYS A 4 -24.47 -12.92 0.45
CA LYS A 4 -23.73 -11.81 -0.16
C LYS A 4 -22.29 -12.27 -0.32
N LEU A 5 -21.86 -12.47 -1.57
CA LEU A 5 -20.44 -12.53 -1.89
C LEU A 5 -19.80 -11.26 -1.32
N ILE A 6 -18.77 -11.44 -0.50
CA ILE A 6 -17.86 -10.37 -0.14
C ILE A 6 -17.23 -9.95 -1.46
N GLU A 7 -17.59 -8.77 -1.95
CA GLU A 7 -16.92 -8.15 -3.08
C GLU A 7 -15.46 -7.97 -2.70
N THR A 8 -14.61 -8.85 -3.24
CA THR A 8 -13.17 -8.66 -3.26
C THR A 8 -12.92 -7.27 -3.85
N PRO A 9 -12.18 -6.38 -3.18
CA PRO A 9 -11.88 -5.07 -3.76
C PRO A 9 -11.23 -5.31 -5.13
N GLN A 10 -11.81 -4.70 -6.16
CA GLN A 10 -11.32 -4.85 -7.54
C GLN A 10 -9.89 -4.34 -7.65
N ILE A 11 -8.91 -5.25 -7.60
CA ILE A 11 -7.53 -5.01 -8.03
C ILE A 11 -7.53 -5.13 -9.57
N SER A 12 -8.19 -4.20 -10.27
CA SER A 12 -8.24 -4.17 -11.73
C SER A 12 -7.26 -3.14 -12.31
N GLN A 13 -6.02 -3.17 -11.82
CA GLN A 13 -4.86 -2.81 -12.62
C GLN A 13 -3.91 -4.00 -12.55
N ALA A 14 -3.55 -4.55 -13.71
CA ALA A 14 -2.54 -5.61 -13.78
C ALA A 14 -1.24 -5.03 -13.23
N ARG A 15 -0.91 -5.34 -11.97
CA ARG A 15 0.35 -4.92 -11.35
C ARG A 15 1.49 -5.57 -12.12
N GLU A 16 2.45 -4.77 -12.54
CA GLU A 16 3.65 -5.26 -13.20
C GLU A 16 4.71 -5.64 -12.14
N PRO A 17 5.43 -6.76 -12.33
CA PRO A 17 6.57 -7.07 -11.48
C PRO A 17 7.63 -5.96 -11.58
N ILE A 18 8.20 -5.59 -10.44
CA ILE A 18 9.30 -4.64 -10.36
C ILE A 18 10.61 -5.37 -10.02
N HIS A 19 11.73 -4.77 -10.44
CA HIS A 19 13.05 -5.31 -10.14
C HIS A 19 13.32 -5.32 -8.62
N HIS A 20 13.94 -6.38 -8.11
CA HIS A 20 14.15 -6.58 -6.66
C HIS A 20 14.83 -5.39 -5.96
N LYS A 21 15.84 -4.76 -6.60
CA LYS A 21 16.49 -3.55 -6.08
C LYS A 21 15.54 -2.36 -5.94
N VAL A 22 14.59 -2.21 -6.85
CA VAL A 22 13.58 -1.13 -6.81
C VAL A 22 12.60 -1.41 -5.68
N ALA A 23 12.15 -2.67 -5.53
CA ALA A 23 11.27 -3.07 -4.44
C ALA A 23 11.89 -2.77 -3.06
N ALA A 24 13.17 -3.12 -2.85
CA ALA A 24 13.87 -2.85 -1.60
C ALA A 24 14.05 -1.33 -1.34
N ALA A 25 14.29 -0.53 -2.38
CA ALA A 25 14.36 0.92 -2.25
C ALA A 25 12.99 1.52 -1.86
N HIS A 26 11.91 1.04 -2.47
CA HIS A 26 10.55 1.46 -2.13
C HIS A 26 10.17 1.07 -0.70
N GLU A 27 10.52 -0.16 -0.27
CA GLU A 27 10.31 -0.64 1.09
C GLU A 27 11.01 0.28 2.11
N LYS A 28 12.27 0.64 1.84
CA LYS A 28 13.02 1.57 2.67
C LYS A 28 12.32 2.94 2.77
N ALA A 29 11.91 3.52 1.65
CA ALA A 29 11.22 4.81 1.63
C ALA A 29 9.87 4.77 2.38
N LEU A 30 9.10 3.69 2.23
CA LEU A 30 7.86 3.49 2.99
C LEU A 30 8.11 3.27 4.49
N SER A 31 9.24 2.66 4.86
CA SER A 31 9.65 2.50 6.26
C SER A 31 9.99 3.84 6.92
N GLU A 32 10.61 4.76 6.17
CA GLU A 32 10.87 6.13 6.63
C GLU A 32 9.54 6.86 6.91
N ILE A 33 8.57 6.77 5.99
CA ILE A 33 7.22 7.34 6.20
C ILE A 33 6.53 6.68 7.40
N ARG A 34 6.63 5.36 7.54
CA ARG A 34 6.07 4.63 8.69
C ARG A 34 6.63 5.16 10.01
N ALA A 35 7.93 5.45 10.09
CA ALA A 35 8.54 6.04 11.29
C ALA A 35 7.98 7.44 11.59
N LEU A 36 7.79 8.28 10.56
CA LEU A 36 7.17 9.60 10.70
C LEU A 36 5.71 9.51 11.19
N LEU A 37 4.95 8.54 10.68
CA LEU A 37 3.58 8.29 11.14
C LEU A 37 3.54 7.75 12.57
N ALA A 38 4.45 6.84 12.93
CA ALA A 38 4.54 6.31 14.28
C ALA A 38 4.88 7.40 15.31
N ALA A 39 5.76 8.35 14.96
CA ALA A 39 6.05 9.51 15.80
C ALA A 39 4.81 10.41 16.05
N ARG A 40 3.80 10.33 15.18
CA ARG A 40 2.51 11.02 15.32
C ARG A 40 1.42 10.15 15.96
N GLY A 41 1.77 8.94 16.44
CA GLY A 41 0.81 8.00 17.03
C GLY A 41 -0.12 7.33 16.00
N ILE A 42 0.22 7.36 14.72
CA ILE A 42 -0.60 6.80 13.64
C ILE A 42 -0.13 5.36 13.35
N HIS A 43 -1.07 4.42 13.40
CA HIS A 43 -0.81 3.01 13.09
C HIS A 43 -0.69 2.79 11.59
N SER A 44 0.39 2.13 11.17
CA SER A 44 0.63 1.79 9.77
C SER A 44 1.46 0.51 9.62
N CYS A 45 1.29 -0.19 8.50
CA CYS A 45 2.06 -1.38 8.15
C CYS A 45 2.44 -1.37 6.67
N VAL A 46 3.66 -1.86 6.39
CA VAL A 46 4.13 -2.09 5.02
C VAL A 46 3.62 -3.46 4.57
N VAL A 47 3.02 -3.51 3.40
CA VAL A 47 2.53 -4.71 2.74
C VAL A 47 3.40 -4.96 1.52
N GLU A 48 4.02 -6.13 1.49
CA GLU A 48 4.75 -6.62 0.33
C GLU A 48 3.87 -7.56 -0.48
N TRP A 49 3.96 -7.42 -1.81
CA TRP A 49 3.23 -8.26 -2.74
C TRP A 49 4.22 -9.13 -3.50
N LEU A 50 4.04 -10.45 -3.37
CA LEU A 50 4.93 -11.46 -3.91
C LEU A 50 4.10 -12.49 -4.68
N LYS A 51 4.58 -12.88 -5.87
CA LYS A 51 4.04 -14.04 -6.58
C LYS A 51 5.14 -15.08 -6.70
N LEU A 52 4.87 -16.24 -6.11
CA LEU A 52 5.70 -17.42 -6.22
C LEU A 52 5.09 -18.34 -7.29
N THR A 53 5.83 -18.58 -8.36
CA THR A 53 5.45 -19.59 -9.36
C THR A 53 6.33 -20.82 -9.16
N LEU A 54 5.68 -21.96 -8.91
CA LEU A 54 6.34 -23.25 -8.82
C LEU A 54 6.19 -23.97 -10.15
N HIS A 55 7.30 -24.33 -10.80
CA HIS A 55 7.26 -25.16 -11.99
C HIS A 55 7.43 -26.62 -11.59
N SER A 56 6.39 -27.42 -11.79
CA SER A 56 6.52 -28.88 -11.74
C SER A 56 7.13 -29.35 -13.06
N GLY A 57 8.42 -29.69 -13.05
CA GLY A 57 9.04 -30.51 -14.09
C GLY A 57 9.01 -31.98 -13.70
N ASP A 58 8.76 -32.87 -14.65
CA ASP A 58 8.82 -34.32 -14.49
C ASP A 58 10.16 -34.73 -13.85
N PHE A 59 10.13 -35.25 -12.62
CA PHE A 59 11.14 -36.09 -11.95
C PHE A 59 12.65 -35.89 -12.26
N ALA A 60 13.08 -34.70 -12.67
CA ALA A 60 14.46 -34.40 -13.04
C ALA A 60 14.94 -33.17 -12.25
N ALA A 61 15.56 -33.44 -11.10
CA ALA A 61 16.62 -32.70 -10.36
C ALA A 61 16.67 -31.16 -10.29
N SER A 62 15.75 -30.40 -10.86
CA SER A 62 15.75 -28.94 -10.83
C SER A 62 14.31 -28.43 -10.82
N ALA A 63 13.70 -28.40 -9.64
CA ALA A 63 12.52 -27.59 -9.42
C ALA A 63 12.91 -26.12 -9.64
N SER A 64 12.59 -25.55 -10.80
CA SER A 64 12.75 -24.13 -11.03
C SER A 64 11.57 -23.40 -10.39
N SER A 65 11.85 -22.48 -9.47
CA SER A 65 10.86 -21.53 -8.96
C SER A 65 11.18 -20.14 -9.49
N SER A 66 10.13 -19.35 -9.74
CA SER A 66 10.28 -17.91 -10.00
C SER A 66 9.58 -17.12 -8.90
N LEU A 67 10.25 -16.07 -8.44
CA LEU A 67 9.71 -15.12 -7.48
C LEU A 67 9.60 -13.75 -8.15
N GLU A 68 8.37 -13.29 -8.33
CA GLU A 68 8.05 -11.94 -8.80
C GLU A 68 7.72 -11.06 -7.60
N ARG A 69 8.29 -9.85 -7.56
CA ARG A 69 7.95 -8.82 -6.57
C ARG A 69 7.16 -7.71 -7.24
N TYR A 70 6.19 -7.16 -6.53
CA TYR A 70 5.43 -5.98 -6.98
C TYR A 70 5.72 -4.78 -6.08
N GLU A 71 5.22 -3.61 -6.46
CA GLU A 71 5.35 -2.39 -5.66
C GLU A 71 4.79 -2.61 -4.25
N PRO A 72 5.59 -2.36 -3.19
CA PRO A 72 5.09 -2.42 -1.83
C PRO A 72 4.15 -1.24 -1.56
N GLU A 73 3.29 -1.42 -0.56
CA GLU A 73 2.32 -0.42 -0.14
C GLU A 73 2.45 -0.18 1.36
N LEU A 74 2.22 1.06 1.80
CA LEU A 74 2.06 1.38 3.21
C LEU A 74 0.58 1.62 3.47
N LEU A 75 -0.02 0.75 4.28
CA LEU A 75 -1.40 0.89 4.71
C LEU A 75 -1.44 1.64 6.03
N VAL A 76 -2.37 2.59 6.14
CA VAL A 76 -2.52 3.44 7.32
C VAL A 76 -3.92 3.28 7.89
N PHE A 77 -3.99 3.12 9.21
CA PHE A 77 -5.21 2.74 9.92
C PHE A 77 -5.53 3.72 11.05
N VAL A 78 -6.81 3.89 11.32
CA VAL A 78 -7.29 4.48 12.59
C VAL A 78 -7.28 3.42 13.70
N PRO A 79 -7.30 3.82 14.99
CA PRO A 79 -7.30 2.89 16.12
C PRO A 79 -8.40 1.82 16.08
N GLN A 80 -9.54 2.12 15.43
CA GLN A 80 -10.65 1.18 15.25
C GLN A 80 -10.38 0.11 14.17
N GLY A 81 -9.19 0.09 13.56
CA GLY A 81 -8.78 -0.89 12.56
C GLY A 81 -9.23 -0.59 11.13
N ARG A 82 -9.89 0.56 10.88
CA ARG A 82 -10.29 0.97 9.53
C ARG A 82 -9.10 1.58 8.77
N ARG A 83 -8.89 1.16 7.52
CA ARG A 83 -7.90 1.79 6.61
C ARG A 83 -8.35 3.21 6.27
N VAL A 84 -7.45 4.18 6.41
CA VAL A 84 -7.70 5.59 6.08
C VAL A 84 -6.77 6.15 5.01
N ALA A 85 -5.64 5.51 4.74
CA ALA A 85 -4.83 5.84 3.59
C ALA A 85 -4.02 4.65 3.08
N THR A 86 -3.61 4.73 1.83
CA THR A 86 -2.59 3.88 1.21
C THR A 86 -1.53 4.76 0.60
N VAL A 87 -0.27 4.47 0.88
CA VAL A 87 0.87 5.16 0.27
C VAL A 87 1.63 4.17 -0.61
N ARG A 88 1.96 4.62 -1.83
CA ARG A 88 2.78 3.88 -2.80
C ARG A 88 3.93 4.75 -3.27
N VAL A 89 5.01 4.11 -3.73
CA VAL A 89 6.12 4.80 -4.39
C VAL A 89 6.06 4.48 -5.88
N VAL A 90 6.02 5.52 -6.71
CA VAL A 90 5.97 5.38 -8.17
C VAL A 90 7.35 5.02 -8.69
N SER A 91 7.49 3.84 -9.30
CA SER A 91 8.79 3.27 -9.73
C SER A 91 9.66 4.18 -10.59
N ARG A 92 9.09 5.06 -11.43
CA ARG A 92 9.87 5.92 -12.34
C ARG A 92 10.37 7.21 -11.70
N SER A 93 9.58 7.83 -10.83
CA SER A 93 9.88 9.15 -10.25
C SER A 93 10.34 9.06 -8.79
N GLY A 94 10.09 7.94 -8.12
CA GLY A 94 10.22 7.80 -6.67
C GLY A 94 9.19 8.63 -5.88
N ALA A 95 8.26 9.31 -6.57
CA ALA A 95 7.24 10.12 -5.91
C ALA A 95 6.29 9.24 -5.10
N TYR A 96 5.77 9.77 -4.01
CA TYR A 96 4.75 9.11 -3.22
C TYR A 96 3.37 9.42 -3.80
N VAL A 97 2.56 8.39 -3.96
CA VAL A 97 1.12 8.54 -4.23
C VAL A 97 0.39 8.16 -2.96
N VAL A 98 -0.39 9.10 -2.45
CA VAL A 98 -1.20 8.95 -1.23
C VAL A 98 -2.67 8.91 -1.65
N GLU A 99 -3.30 7.77 -1.48
CA GLU A 99 -4.74 7.59 -1.59
C GLU A 99 -5.34 7.72 -0.18
N VAL A 100 -6.10 8.78 0.06
CA VAL A 100 -6.75 9.06 1.35
C VAL A 100 -8.22 8.68 1.24
N ALA A 101 -8.67 7.77 2.10
CA ALA A 101 -10.08 7.41 2.20
C ALA A 101 -10.88 8.60 2.71
N GLN A 102 -11.89 9.01 1.95
CA GLN A 102 -12.81 10.06 2.35
C GLN A 102 -13.98 9.44 3.13
N VAL A 103 -14.43 10.12 4.18
CA VAL A 103 -15.58 9.70 4.98
C VAL A 103 -16.64 10.77 4.83
N GLY A 104 -17.68 10.49 4.04
CA GLY A 104 -18.83 11.38 3.96
C GLY A 104 -19.56 11.46 5.29
N GLU A 105 -20.10 12.64 5.61
CA GLU A 105 -21.08 12.78 6.69
C GLU A 105 -22.24 11.79 6.46
N GLY A 106 -22.66 11.09 7.51
CA GLY A 106 -23.75 10.12 7.43
C GLY A 106 -23.42 8.80 6.71
N GLY A 107 -22.15 8.50 6.45
CA GLY A 107 -21.74 7.24 5.82
C GLY A 107 -21.87 7.20 4.30
N ALA A 108 -22.03 8.36 3.66
CA ALA A 108 -21.95 8.47 2.20
C ALA A 108 -20.55 8.06 1.70
N VAL A 109 -20.51 7.18 0.70
CA VAL A 109 -19.26 6.76 0.05
C VAL A 109 -18.79 7.93 -0.83
N THR A 110 -17.76 8.62 -0.37
CA THR A 110 -17.04 9.62 -1.15
C THR A 110 -15.84 8.97 -1.84
N PRO A 111 -15.50 9.39 -3.07
CA PRO A 111 -14.35 8.85 -3.77
C PRO A 111 -13.06 9.19 -3.01
N ASP A 112 -12.12 8.24 -2.99
CA ASP A 112 -10.81 8.43 -2.37
C ASP A 112 -10.05 9.60 -3.04
N GLN A 113 -9.36 10.41 -2.23
CA GLN A 113 -8.59 11.54 -2.72
C GLN A 113 -7.14 11.14 -2.98
N TRP A 114 -6.65 11.46 -4.17
CA TRP A 114 -5.30 11.13 -4.61
C TRP A 114 -4.39 12.33 -4.51
N HIS A 115 -3.24 12.17 -3.85
CA HIS A 115 -2.20 13.17 -3.75
C HIS A 115 -0.88 12.61 -4.26
N THR A 116 -0.13 13.43 -4.99
CA THR A 116 1.24 13.11 -5.39
C THR A 116 2.19 13.99 -4.61
N VAL A 117 3.15 13.38 -3.93
CA VAL A 117 4.19 14.06 -3.14
C VAL A 117 5.56 13.76 -3.75
N PRO A 118 6.40 14.77 -3.98
CA PRO A 118 7.77 14.56 -4.45
C PRO A 118 8.58 13.66 -3.51
N SER A 119 9.49 12.86 -4.06
CA SER A 119 10.32 11.91 -3.30
C SER A 119 11.20 12.56 -2.23
N GLY A 120 11.57 13.84 -2.42
CA GLY A 120 12.39 14.62 -1.50
C GLY A 120 11.66 15.16 -0.28
N ASP A 121 10.34 14.93 -0.15
CA ASP A 121 9.53 15.46 0.96
C ASP A 121 8.62 14.38 1.57
N PRO A 122 9.18 13.37 2.27
CA PRO A 122 8.38 12.33 2.92
C PRO A 122 7.55 12.86 4.09
N GLU A 123 7.89 14.02 4.68
CA GLU A 123 7.13 14.62 5.77
C GLU A 123 5.75 15.12 5.31
N GLN A 124 5.66 15.65 4.08
CA GLN A 124 4.40 16.05 3.46
C GLN A 124 3.40 14.89 3.35
N VAL A 125 3.88 13.65 3.16
CA VAL A 125 3.00 12.45 3.18
C VAL A 125 2.30 12.31 4.53
N ALA A 126 3.04 12.48 5.63
CA ALA A 126 2.47 12.37 6.97
C ALA A 126 1.49 13.52 7.28
N VAL A 127 1.63 14.68 6.64
CA VAL A 127 0.70 15.83 6.77
C VAL A 127 -0.60 15.59 6.00
N LEU A 128 -0.52 14.96 4.82
CA LEU A 128 -1.68 14.70 3.97
C LEU A 128 -2.65 13.67 4.53
N ILE A 129 -2.15 12.73 5.32
CA ILE A 129 -3.00 11.77 6.03
C ILE A 129 -3.65 12.55 7.16
N PRO A 130 -4.96 12.89 7.05
CA PRO A 130 -5.59 13.76 8.00
C PRO A 130 -5.40 13.18 9.39
N GLY A 131 -5.12 14.06 10.36
CA GLY A 131 -5.23 13.73 11.77
C GLY A 131 -6.67 13.34 12.08
N TYR A 132 -7.06 12.11 11.79
CA TYR A 132 -8.25 11.44 12.33
C TYR A 132 -8.21 11.40 13.88
N LEU A 133 -7.12 11.86 14.47
CA LEU A 133 -6.91 12.10 15.90
C LEU A 133 -7.59 13.39 16.40
N SER A 134 -8.01 14.31 15.53
CA SER A 134 -8.59 15.60 15.96
C SER A 134 -10.12 15.60 16.13
N SER A 135 -10.81 14.48 15.90
CA SER A 135 -12.27 14.39 16.01
C SER A 135 -12.80 13.27 16.92
N MET A 136 -12.04 12.88 17.95
CA MET A 136 -12.60 12.13 19.09
C MET A 136 -12.78 13.04 20.29
#